data_AF-A0A357KT96-F1
#
_entry.id   AF-A0A357KT96-F1
#
_cell.length_a   1.000
_cell.length_b   1.000
_cell.length_c   1.000
_cell.angle_alpha   90.00
_cell.angle_beta   90.00
_cell.angle_gamma   90.00
#
_symmetry.space_group_name_H-M   'P 1'
#
loop_
_entity.id
_entity.type
_entity.pdbx_description
1 polymer ?
#
loop_
_entity_poly.entity_id
_entity_poly.type
_entity_poly.pdbx_seq_one_letter_code
_entity_poly.pdbx_strand_id
1 'polypeptide(L)'
;MDCDEQHEPEEIPRFVEAARAGTHDVISGSRYLRPFIDNHSPPENRRSINARMTKEINCRLGLSITDAFCGFKAYRVGALARLSLSVEGYAFPMQFWVQSRAAGLRIRELPVRLIYNDATRTFGGPLDDDGVRLGHYRDVLCAEIQRCADRLPSGACDDLDALQACGNNAGCAGR
;
A
#
# COMPACT_ATOMS: atom_id res chain seq x y z
N MET A 1 -6.95 -1.98 11.61
CA MET A 1 -6.26 -3.26 11.86
C MET A 1 -7.17 -4.37 11.36
N ASP A 2 -6.58 -5.48 10.94
CA ASP A 2 -7.32 -6.61 10.40
C ASP A 2 -7.78 -7.56 11.52
N CYS A 3 -8.78 -8.41 11.23
CA CYS A 3 -9.37 -9.36 12.20
C CYS A 3 -8.84 -10.80 12.03
N ASP A 4 -7.70 -10.98 11.38
CA ASP A 4 -7.09 -12.27 11.02
C ASP A 4 -5.87 -12.64 11.87
N GLU A 5 -5.70 -11.93 12.99
CA GLU A 5 -4.63 -12.13 13.98
C GLU A 5 -3.21 -11.93 13.41
N GLN A 6 -3.06 -11.21 12.29
CA GLN A 6 -1.74 -10.85 11.73
C GLN A 6 -1.15 -9.56 12.32
N HIS A 7 -1.86 -8.91 13.24
CA HIS A 7 -1.40 -7.71 13.95
C HIS A 7 -1.61 -7.87 15.46
N GLU A 8 -0.58 -7.55 16.23
CA GLU A 8 -0.59 -7.57 17.70
C GLU A 8 -1.43 -6.38 18.23
N PRO A 9 -2.60 -6.59 18.87
CA PRO A 9 -3.40 -5.51 19.46
C PRO A 9 -2.64 -4.72 20.53
N GLU A 10 -1.62 -5.31 21.15
CA GLU A 10 -0.72 -4.71 22.13
C GLU A 10 0.07 -3.52 21.55
N GLU A 11 0.14 -3.40 20.23
CA GLU A 11 0.79 -2.28 19.54
C GLU A 11 -0.11 -1.04 19.42
N ILE A 12 -1.43 -1.17 19.62
CA ILE A 12 -2.40 -0.06 19.51
C ILE A 12 -1.99 1.16 20.36
N PRO A 13 -1.60 1.02 21.64
CA PRO A 13 -1.14 2.14 22.46
C PRO A 13 -0.01 2.95 21.82
N ARG A 14 0.94 2.29 21.14
CA ARG A 14 2.07 2.95 20.47
C ARG A 14 1.62 3.77 19.25
N PHE A 15 0.63 3.27 18.50
CA PHE A 15 0.01 4.03 17.41
C PHE A 15 -0.77 5.24 17.93
N VAL A 16 -1.52 5.07 19.02
CA VAL A 16 -2.28 6.15 19.66
C VAL A 16 -1.34 7.23 20.20
N GLU A 17 -0.23 6.85 20.84
CA GLU A 17 0.80 7.78 21.30
C GLU A 17 1.40 8.58 20.13
N ALA A 18 1.81 7.89 19.06
CA ALA A 18 2.35 8.53 17.87
C ALA A 18 1.35 9.50 17.20
N ALA A 19 0.05 9.16 17.20
CA ALA A 19 -1.00 10.03 16.69
C ALA A 19 -1.25 11.26 17.60
N ARG A 20 -1.20 11.07 18.93
CA ARG A 20 -1.36 12.14 19.93
C ARG A 20 -0.25 13.18 19.87
N ALA A 21 0.94 12.83 19.40
CA ALA A 21 2.03 13.77 19.21
C ALA A 21 1.71 14.92 18.23
N GLY A 22 0.63 14.82 17.43
CA GLY A 22 0.16 15.95 16.62
C GLY A 22 0.93 16.16 15.29
N THR A 23 2.07 15.49 15.11
CA THR A 23 3.04 15.77 14.05
C THR A 23 2.77 15.08 12.71
N HIS A 24 1.94 14.04 12.70
CA HIS A 24 1.64 13.26 11.49
C HIS A 24 0.13 13.07 11.33
N ASP A 25 -0.30 12.82 10.11
CA ASP A 25 -1.70 12.63 9.74
C ASP A 25 -2.03 11.15 9.50
N VAL A 26 -1.01 10.38 9.08
CA VAL A 26 -1.06 8.93 8.89
C VAL A 26 0.08 8.29 9.67
N ILE A 27 -0.25 7.39 10.59
CA ILE A 27 0.70 6.48 11.22
C ILE A 27 0.47 5.10 10.60
N SER A 28 1.42 4.62 9.80
CA SER A 28 1.36 3.33 9.13
C SER A 28 2.24 2.32 9.84
N GLY A 29 1.72 1.14 10.13
CA GLY A 29 2.57 0.00 10.39
C GLY A 29 3.44 -0.31 9.18
N SER A 30 4.63 -0.83 9.44
CA SER A 30 5.49 -1.39 8.41
C SER A 30 6.18 -2.65 8.90
N ARG A 31 5.99 -3.73 8.12
CA ARG A 31 6.62 -5.03 8.37
C ARG A 31 8.09 -5.08 7.92
N TYR A 32 8.51 -4.06 7.16
CA TYR A 32 9.82 -4.02 6.49
C TYR A 32 10.70 -2.83 6.91
N LEU A 33 10.19 -1.95 7.79
CA LEU A 33 10.95 -0.81 8.31
C LEU A 33 12.17 -1.26 9.14
N ARG A 34 12.05 -2.36 9.88
CA ARG A 34 13.16 -3.04 10.56
C ARG A 34 12.87 -4.55 10.65
N PRO A 35 13.90 -5.40 10.65
CA PRO A 35 13.71 -6.83 10.90
C PRO A 35 13.36 -7.10 12.37
N PHE A 36 12.55 -8.14 12.60
CA PHE A 36 12.35 -8.76 13.92
C PHE A 36 12.83 -10.22 13.85
N ILE A 37 13.28 -10.76 14.99
CA ILE A 37 13.84 -12.12 15.08
C ILE A 37 12.81 -13.18 14.66
N ASP A 38 11.54 -12.98 15.03
CA ASP A 38 10.46 -13.97 14.83
C ASP A 38 9.56 -13.65 13.63
N ASN A 39 10.06 -12.90 12.64
CA ASN A 39 9.27 -12.59 11.44
C ASN A 39 8.98 -13.87 10.65
N HIS A 40 7.72 -14.06 10.25
CA HIS A 40 7.33 -15.16 9.36
C HIS A 40 7.81 -14.91 7.93
N SER A 41 7.77 -15.98 7.12
CA SER A 41 8.01 -15.92 5.68
C SER A 41 6.67 -15.91 4.92
N PRO A 42 6.16 -14.76 4.46
CA PRO A 42 4.99 -14.72 3.59
C PRO A 42 5.31 -15.36 2.23
N PRO A 43 4.30 -15.80 1.45
CA PRO A 43 4.48 -16.29 0.09
C PRO A 43 5.31 -15.32 -0.73
N GLU A 44 6.34 -15.84 -1.40
CA GLU A 44 7.37 -15.03 -2.06
C GLU A 44 6.78 -14.13 -3.14
N ASN A 45 5.79 -14.62 -3.89
CA ASN A 45 5.08 -13.86 -4.91
C ASN A 45 4.27 -12.69 -4.32
N ARG A 46 3.61 -12.87 -3.17
CA ARG A 46 2.91 -11.78 -2.47
C ARG A 46 3.88 -10.72 -2.01
N ARG A 47 5.00 -11.16 -1.43
CA ARG A 47 6.05 -10.25 -0.96
C ARG A 47 6.64 -9.47 -2.12
N SER A 48 6.96 -10.13 -3.24
CA SER A 48 7.59 -9.50 -4.40
C SER A 48 6.66 -8.49 -5.07
N ILE A 49 5.37 -8.81 -5.25
CA ILE A 49 4.37 -7.88 -5.80
C ILE A 49 4.20 -6.67 -4.89
N ASN A 50 4.04 -6.87 -3.58
CA ASN A 50 3.88 -5.76 -2.64
C ASN A 50 5.12 -4.86 -2.60
N ALA A 51 6.33 -5.44 -2.64
CA ALA A 51 7.57 -4.68 -2.70
C ALA A 51 7.71 -3.89 -4.01
N ARG A 52 7.35 -4.51 -5.15
CA ARG A 52 7.33 -3.85 -6.45
C ARG A 52 6.37 -2.66 -6.47
N MET A 53 5.13 -2.85 -6.04
CA MET A 53 4.15 -1.77 -5.98
C MET A 53 4.55 -0.67 -4.99
N THR A 54 5.14 -1.02 -3.84
CA THR A 54 5.67 -0.02 -2.89
C THR A 54 6.77 0.84 -3.53
N LYS A 55 7.68 0.22 -4.31
CA LYS A 55 8.71 0.93 -5.07
C LYS A 55 8.10 1.85 -6.13
N GLU A 56 7.12 1.37 -6.90
CA GLU A 56 6.43 2.16 -7.92
C GLU A 56 5.73 3.38 -7.29
N ILE A 57 5.02 3.20 -6.18
CA ILE A 57 4.41 4.29 -5.40
C ILE A 57 5.46 5.33 -4.97
N ASN A 58 6.57 4.88 -4.38
CA ASN A 58 7.63 5.78 -3.93
C ASN A 58 8.21 6.60 -5.08
N CYS A 59 8.54 5.95 -6.20
CA CYS A 59 9.08 6.60 -7.39
C CYS A 59 8.13 7.66 -7.95
N ARG A 60 6.82 7.37 -8.03
CA ARG A 60 5.83 8.28 -8.62
C ARG A 60 5.45 9.43 -7.69
N LEU A 61 5.30 9.15 -6.41
CA LEU A 61 4.75 10.10 -5.44
C LEU A 61 5.85 10.87 -4.68
N GLY A 62 7.12 10.50 -4.87
CA GLY A 62 8.24 11.03 -4.08
C GLY A 62 8.11 10.67 -2.60
N LEU A 63 7.59 9.47 -2.31
CA LEU A 63 7.47 8.93 -0.96
C LEU A 63 8.67 8.04 -0.63
N SER A 64 8.81 7.70 0.64
CA SER A 64 9.85 6.83 1.18
C SER A 64 9.27 5.76 2.12
N ILE A 65 8.05 5.30 1.85
CA ILE A 65 7.40 4.27 2.66
C ILE A 65 8.01 2.90 2.37
N THR A 66 8.09 2.05 3.39
CA THR A 66 8.67 0.70 3.31
C THR A 66 7.60 -0.37 3.15
N ASP A 67 6.34 -0.09 3.50
CA ASP A 67 5.24 -1.05 3.38
C ASP A 67 3.90 -0.40 3.01
N ALA A 68 3.58 -0.40 1.71
CA ALA A 68 2.34 0.19 1.22
C ALA A 68 1.08 -0.59 1.65
N PHE A 69 1.20 -1.89 1.98
CA PHE A 69 0.08 -2.82 2.12
C PHE A 69 -0.24 -3.20 3.56
N CYS A 70 0.47 -2.66 4.56
CA CYS A 70 0.14 -2.94 5.96
C CYS A 70 -1.24 -2.38 6.33
N GLY A 71 -2.18 -3.24 6.75
CA GLY A 71 -3.53 -2.85 7.20
C GLY A 71 -3.59 -2.24 8.61
N PHE A 72 -2.47 -2.24 9.34
CA PHE A 72 -2.40 -1.63 10.66
C PHE A 72 -2.00 -0.17 10.56
N LYS A 73 -2.99 0.72 10.51
CA LYS A 73 -2.77 2.17 10.47
C LYS A 73 -3.66 2.91 11.45
N ALA A 74 -3.19 4.07 11.88
CA ALA A 74 -3.97 5.08 12.59
C ALA A 74 -3.99 6.39 11.78
N TYR A 75 -5.12 7.08 11.79
CA TYR A 75 -5.33 8.27 10.98
C TYR A 75 -5.88 9.41 11.82
N ARG A 76 -5.50 10.65 11.50
CA ARG A 76 -6.22 11.82 11.98
C ARG A 76 -7.51 11.96 11.19
N VAL A 77 -8.65 11.96 11.89
CA VAL A 77 -9.98 12.08 11.26
C VAL A 77 -10.09 13.33 10.37
N GLY A 78 -9.62 14.48 10.84
CA GLY A 78 -9.64 15.72 10.05
C GLY A 78 -8.79 15.67 8.77
N ALA A 79 -7.76 14.80 8.72
CA ALA A 79 -6.98 14.58 7.50
C ALA A 79 -7.72 13.71 6.49
N LEU A 80 -8.47 12.70 6.96
CA LEU A 80 -9.27 11.82 6.11
C LEU A 80 -10.38 12.56 5.35
N ALA A 81 -10.93 13.63 5.93
CA ALA A 81 -11.94 14.48 5.28
C ALA A 81 -11.45 15.14 3.97
N ARG A 82 -10.14 15.13 3.71
CA ARG A 82 -9.51 15.67 2.50
C ARG A 82 -9.36 14.63 1.39
N LEU A 83 -9.74 13.38 1.65
CA LEU A 83 -9.63 12.25 0.73
C LEU A 83 -11.04 11.87 0.24
N SER A 84 -11.12 11.47 -1.04
CA SER A 84 -12.32 10.94 -1.69
C SER A 84 -12.05 9.48 -2.05
N LEU A 85 -12.06 8.63 -1.04
CA LEU A 85 -11.75 7.21 -1.16
C LEU A 85 -12.99 6.43 -1.63
N SER A 86 -12.83 5.66 -2.68
CA SER A 86 -13.89 4.91 -3.37
C SER A 86 -13.45 3.52 -3.84
N VAL A 87 -12.14 3.24 -3.84
CA VAL A 87 -11.61 1.93 -4.23
C VAL A 87 -11.81 0.96 -3.08
N GLU A 88 -12.43 -0.18 -3.38
CA GLU A 88 -12.64 -1.25 -2.41
C GLU A 88 -11.59 -2.37 -2.58
N GLY A 89 -11.49 -3.23 -1.57
CA GLY A 89 -10.65 -4.41 -1.62
C GLY A 89 -9.15 -4.12 -1.67
N TYR A 90 -8.40 -5.05 -2.25
CA TYR A 90 -6.94 -5.09 -2.13
C TYR A 90 -6.19 -3.98 -2.88
N ALA A 91 -6.86 -3.28 -3.81
CA ALA A 91 -6.27 -2.14 -4.52
C ALA A 91 -6.44 -0.80 -3.78
N PHE A 92 -7.20 -0.75 -2.69
CA PHE A 92 -7.38 0.45 -1.85
C PHE A 92 -6.08 1.21 -1.56
N PRO A 93 -4.94 0.55 -1.22
CA PRO A 93 -3.70 1.27 -0.93
C PRO A 93 -3.23 2.16 -2.09
N MET A 94 -3.50 1.78 -3.34
CA MET A 94 -3.09 2.55 -4.52
C MET A 94 -3.75 3.93 -4.51
N GLN A 95 -5.06 4.00 -4.31
CA GLN A 95 -5.79 5.25 -4.18
C GLN A 95 -5.37 6.01 -2.92
N PHE A 96 -5.26 5.30 -1.79
CA PHE A 96 -4.96 5.92 -0.50
C PHE A 96 -3.64 6.70 -0.52
N TRP A 97 -2.56 6.11 -1.05
CA TRP A 97 -1.26 6.77 -1.07
C TRP A 97 -1.20 7.94 -2.04
N VAL A 98 -1.82 7.82 -3.21
CA VAL A 98 -1.91 8.92 -4.19
C VAL A 98 -2.64 10.11 -3.57
N GLN A 99 -3.83 9.90 -3.02
CA GLN A 99 -4.60 10.99 -2.44
C GLN A 99 -3.95 11.54 -1.17
N SER A 100 -3.30 10.69 -0.36
CA SER A 100 -2.51 11.14 0.80
C SER A 100 -1.40 12.09 0.37
N ARG A 101 -0.68 11.76 -0.72
CA ARG A 101 0.37 12.63 -1.27
C ARG A 101 -0.21 13.92 -1.83
N ALA A 102 -1.28 13.84 -2.61
CA ALA A 102 -1.95 14.99 -3.22
C ALA A 102 -2.58 15.94 -2.18
N ALA A 103 -3.01 15.41 -1.04
CA ALA A 103 -3.45 16.19 0.12
C ALA A 103 -2.27 16.65 1.01
N GLY A 104 -1.02 16.31 0.69
CA GLY A 104 0.13 16.68 1.50
C GLY A 104 0.07 16.15 2.94
N LEU A 105 -0.48 14.94 3.14
CA LEU A 105 -0.55 14.32 4.45
C LEU A 105 0.84 13.91 4.92
N ARG A 106 1.14 14.18 6.20
CA ARG A 106 2.40 13.77 6.83
C ARG A 106 2.31 12.31 7.26
N ILE A 107 3.26 11.51 6.81
CA ILE A 107 3.28 10.05 7.00
C ILE A 107 4.41 9.69 7.94
N ARG A 108 4.14 8.80 8.90
CA ARG A 108 5.14 8.13 9.72
C ARG A 108 4.93 6.64 9.67
N GLU A 109 6.02 5.89 9.56
CA GLU A 109 5.99 4.44 9.72
C GLU A 109 6.38 4.04 11.16
N LEU A 110 5.71 3.01 11.69
CA LEU A 110 6.08 2.32 12.91
C LEU A 110 6.39 0.85 12.58
N PRO A 111 7.49 0.30 13.08
CA PRO A 111 7.86 -1.08 12.75
C PRO A 111 6.93 -2.06 13.47
N VAL A 112 6.23 -2.92 12.74
CA VAL A 112 5.35 -3.98 13.28
C VAL A 112 5.86 -5.36 12.84
N ARG A 113 5.53 -6.41 13.59
CA ARG A 113 5.93 -7.77 13.23
C ARG A 113 5.28 -8.23 11.92
N LEU A 114 5.99 -9.07 11.18
CA LEU A 114 5.46 -9.80 10.03
C LEU A 114 4.88 -11.13 10.52
N ILE A 115 3.62 -11.11 10.92
CA ILE A 115 2.88 -12.31 11.34
C ILE A 115 2.09 -12.82 10.14
N TYR A 116 2.13 -14.13 9.92
CA TYR A 116 1.49 -14.75 8.78
C TYR A 116 0.96 -16.14 9.15
N ASN A 117 -0.34 -16.21 9.44
CA ASN A 117 -0.97 -17.38 10.06
C ASN A 117 -1.40 -18.46 9.05
N ASP A 118 -1.72 -18.07 7.81
CA ASP A 118 -2.17 -19.00 6.77
C ASP A 118 -1.54 -18.64 5.41
N ALA A 119 -0.70 -19.54 4.92
CA ALA A 119 -0.04 -19.41 3.62
C ALA A 119 -0.85 -19.87 2.43
N THR A 120 -1.97 -20.56 2.67
CA THR A 120 -2.90 -21.02 1.65
C THR A 120 -4.04 -20.05 1.40
N ARG A 121 -4.28 -19.09 2.32
CA ARG A 121 -5.32 -18.07 2.19
C ARG A 121 -5.23 -17.39 0.83
N THR A 122 -6.32 -17.37 0.08
CA THR A 122 -6.42 -16.72 -1.24
C THR A 122 -6.89 -15.26 -1.13
N PHE A 123 -6.63 -14.46 -2.15
CA PHE A 123 -7.30 -13.15 -2.34
C PHE A 123 -8.75 -13.35 -2.80
N GLY A 124 -9.01 -14.47 -3.49
CA GLY A 124 -10.30 -14.84 -4.02
C GLY A 124 -10.49 -14.35 -5.46
N GLY A 125 -11.08 -15.22 -6.29
CA GLY A 125 -11.46 -14.89 -7.66
C GLY A 125 -10.23 -14.55 -8.53
N PRO A 126 -10.34 -13.57 -9.44
CA PRO A 126 -9.27 -13.24 -10.39
C PRO A 126 -7.98 -12.74 -9.74
N LEU A 127 -8.03 -12.26 -8.49
CA LEU A 127 -6.86 -11.70 -7.80
C LEU A 127 -5.89 -12.76 -7.28
N ASP A 128 -6.25 -14.05 -7.34
CA ASP A 128 -5.31 -15.13 -7.05
C ASP A 128 -4.23 -15.25 -8.13
N ASP A 129 -4.52 -14.81 -9.35
CA ASP A 129 -3.52 -14.68 -10.41
C ASP A 129 -2.64 -13.44 -10.17
N ASP A 130 -1.32 -13.66 -10.18
CA ASP A 130 -0.33 -12.64 -9.88
C ASP A 130 -0.28 -11.52 -10.94
N GLY A 131 -0.49 -11.86 -12.22
CA GLY A 131 -0.51 -10.92 -13.33
C GLY A 131 -1.75 -10.04 -13.30
N VAL A 132 -2.92 -10.65 -13.14
CA VAL A 132 -4.21 -9.96 -12.99
C VAL A 132 -4.17 -9.02 -11.79
N ARG A 133 -3.67 -9.49 -10.63
CA ARG A 133 -3.58 -8.68 -9.42
C ARG A 133 -2.63 -7.49 -9.61
N LEU A 134 -1.47 -7.70 -10.22
CA LEU A 134 -0.51 -6.62 -10.49
C LEU A 134 -1.08 -5.59 -11.48
N GLY A 135 -1.74 -6.05 -12.56
CA GLY A 135 -2.42 -5.19 -13.52
C GLY A 135 -3.49 -4.33 -12.84
N HIS A 136 -4.36 -4.96 -12.03
CA HIS A 136 -5.40 -4.26 -11.29
C HIS A 136 -4.84 -3.17 -10.36
N TYR A 137 -3.75 -3.45 -9.62
CA TYR A 137 -3.11 -2.44 -8.78
C TYR A 137 -2.58 -1.25 -9.58
N ARG A 138 -1.97 -1.51 -10.74
CA ARG A 138 -1.44 -0.45 -11.60
C ARG A 138 -2.54 0.37 -12.26
N ASP A 139 -3.63 -0.25 -12.68
CA ASP A 139 -4.76 0.48 -13.25
C ASP A 139 -5.33 1.47 -12.24
N VAL A 140 -5.53 1.03 -10.99
CA VAL A 140 -5.99 1.93 -9.92
C VAL A 140 -4.95 3.02 -9.62
N LEU A 141 -3.66 2.67 -9.55
CA LEU A 141 -2.59 3.63 -9.30
C LEU A 141 -2.54 4.71 -10.40
N CYS A 142 -2.55 4.31 -11.67
CA CYS A 142 -2.50 5.24 -12.81
C CYS A 142 -3.74 6.14 -12.87
N ALA A 143 -4.94 5.56 -12.69
CA ALA A 143 -6.18 6.32 -12.69
C ALA A 143 -6.20 7.39 -11.58
N GLU A 144 -5.75 7.05 -10.38
CA GLU A 144 -5.71 8.00 -9.27
C GLU A 144 -4.60 9.04 -9.42
N ILE A 145 -3.45 8.69 -10.01
CA ILE A 145 -2.41 9.66 -10.35
C ILE A 145 -2.96 10.69 -11.34
N GLN A 146 -3.65 10.25 -12.41
CA GLN A 146 -4.29 11.14 -13.38
C GLN A 146 -5.33 12.05 -12.71
N ARG A 147 -6.16 11.49 -11.82
CA ARG A 147 -7.17 12.25 -11.07
C ARG A 147 -6.58 13.33 -10.16
N CYS A 148 -5.36 13.13 -9.66
CA CYS A 148 -4.69 14.05 -8.75
C CYS A 148 -3.50 14.79 -9.40
N ALA A 149 -3.37 14.74 -10.72
CA ALA A 149 -2.17 15.18 -11.43
C ALA A 149 -1.75 16.62 -11.10
N ASP A 150 -2.73 17.50 -10.89
CA ASP A 150 -2.55 18.91 -10.54
C ASP A 150 -1.89 19.15 -9.16
N ARG A 151 -1.89 18.13 -8.30
CA ARG A 151 -1.41 18.20 -6.91
C ARG A 151 -0.26 17.25 -6.60
N LEU A 152 0.26 16.55 -7.61
CA LEU A 152 1.35 15.59 -7.47
C LEU A 152 2.70 16.17 -7.97
N PRO A 153 3.84 15.55 -7.61
CA PRO A 153 5.14 15.98 -8.11
C PRO A 153 5.23 15.95 -9.64
N SER A 154 6.07 16.83 -10.19
CA SER A 154 6.43 16.79 -11.61
C SER A 154 7.00 15.41 -11.97
N GLY A 155 6.44 14.78 -13.00
CA GLY A 155 6.83 13.45 -13.47
C GLY A 155 6.02 12.29 -12.88
N ALA A 156 5.09 12.54 -11.95
CA ALA A 156 4.19 11.50 -11.46
C ALA A 156 3.38 10.83 -12.59
N CYS A 157 3.04 11.60 -13.63
CA CYS A 157 2.26 11.17 -14.80
C CYS A 157 3.07 10.63 -15.98
N ASP A 158 4.40 10.55 -15.88
CA ASP A 158 5.24 10.17 -17.03
C ASP A 158 5.04 8.69 -17.39
N ASP A 159 4.88 8.31 -18.65
CA ASP A 159 4.81 6.90 -19.08
C ASP A 159 3.76 6.03 -18.35
N LEU A 160 2.61 6.59 -17.93
CA LEU A 160 1.55 5.82 -17.26
C LEU A 160 1.01 4.68 -18.15
N ASP A 161 0.91 4.93 -19.47
CA ASP A 161 0.46 3.92 -20.44
C ASP A 161 1.39 2.71 -20.49
N ALA A 162 2.71 2.95 -20.41
CA ALA A 162 3.70 1.88 -20.36
C ALA A 162 3.59 1.06 -19.07
N LEU A 163 3.30 1.71 -17.94
CA LEU A 163 3.12 1.04 -16.65
C LEU A 163 1.92 0.09 -16.69
N GLN A 164 0.79 0.52 -17.28
CA GLN A 164 -0.41 -0.31 -17.43
C GLN A 164 -0.15 -1.49 -18.38
N ALA A 165 0.54 -1.26 -19.51
CA ALA A 165 0.89 -2.32 -20.46
C ALA A 165 1.77 -3.42 -19.85
N CYS A 166 2.67 -3.08 -18.92
CA CYS A 166 3.50 -4.05 -18.20
C CYS A 166 2.71 -4.98 -17.25
N GLY A 167 1.46 -4.66 -16.90
CA GLY A 167 0.59 -5.55 -16.12
C GLY A 167 -0.11 -6.59 -16.99
N ASN A 168 -0.47 -6.21 -18.21
CA ASN A 168 -1.29 -7.04 -19.11
C ASN A 168 -0.50 -8.11 -19.87
N ASN A 169 0.83 -7.99 -19.97
CA ASN A 169 1.68 -8.96 -20.68
C ASN A 169 2.05 -10.22 -19.88
N ALA A 170 1.56 -10.39 -18.65
CA ALA A 170 1.80 -11.60 -17.86
C ALA A 170 0.97 -12.82 -18.33
N GLY A 171 0.04 -12.65 -19.29
CA GLY A 171 -0.84 -13.72 -19.79
C GLY A 171 -0.43 -14.40 -21.11
N CYS A 172 0.70 -14.04 -21.72
CA CYS A 172 1.15 -14.62 -22.99
C CYS A 172 2.48 -15.39 -22.83
N ALA A 173 2.46 -16.46 -22.03
CA ALA A 173 3.46 -17.52 -22.09
C ALA A 173 2.72 -18.85 -22.22
N GLY A 174 2.35 -19.19 -23.46
CA GLY A 174 1.57 -20.38 -23.76
C GLY A 174 1.09 -20.44 -25.19
N ARG A 175 2.03 -20.53 -26.14
CA ARG A 175 1.83 -21.20 -27.43
C ARG A 175 3.16 -21.54 -28.05
#